data_AF-A0A3S3M900-F1
#
_entry.id   AF-A0A3S3M900-F1
#
_cell.length_a   1.000
_cell.length_b   1.000
_cell.length_c   1.000
_cell.angle_alpha   90.00
_cell.angle_beta   90.00
_cell.angle_gamma   90.00
#
_symmetry.space_group_name_H-M   'P 1'
#
loop_
_entity.id
_entity.type
_entity.pdbx_description
1 polymer ?
#
loop_
_entity_poly.entity_id
_entity_poly.type
_entity_poly.pdbx_seq_one_letter_code
_entity_poly.pdbx_strand_id
1 'polypeptide(L)' 'MILVSTSTIGRFFREIGKPITGESRHSDPPSADAMQHFLKTAAAYGYWNATPEENASVGLSPTPR' A
#
# COMPACT_ATOMS: atom_id res chain seq x y z
N MET A 1 -15.53 11.92 -4.32
CA MET A 1 -15.09 10.90 -3.35
C MET A 1 -14.55 11.62 -2.13
N ILE A 2 -15.21 11.51 -0.97
CA ILE A 2 -14.67 12.05 0.29
C ILE A 2 -14.03 10.88 1.03
N LEU A 3 -12.70 10.91 1.17
CA LEU A 3 -11.99 10.02 2.10
C LEU A 3 -11.99 10.67 3.47
N VAL A 4 -12.77 10.12 4.40
CA VAL A 4 -12.62 10.45 5.82
C VAL A 4 -11.50 9.59 6.36
N SER A 5 -10.32 10.16 6.43
CA SER A 5 -9.09 9.53 6.92
C SER A 5 -8.53 10.34 8.06
N THR A 6 -7.88 9.68 9.00
CA THR A 6 -7.06 10.40 9.98
C THR A 6 -5.89 11.08 9.24
N SER A 7 -5.38 12.19 9.77
CA SER A 7 -4.19 12.84 9.19
C SER A 7 -2.99 11.89 9.08
N THR A 8 -2.94 10.86 9.93
CA THR A 8 -1.94 9.78 9.97
C THR A 8 -1.88 8.97 8.68
N ILE A 9 -3.01 8.44 8.18
CA ILE A 9 -3.00 7.64 6.95
C ILE A 9 -2.71 8.49 5.71
N GLY A 10 -3.12 9.78 5.72
CA GLY A 10 -2.70 10.72 4.69
C GLY A 10 -1.19 10.98 4.67
N ARG A 11 -0.54 11.02 5.84
CA ARG A 11 0.92 11.16 5.96
C ARG A 11 1.64 9.90 5.48
N PHE A 12 1.13 8.73 5.86
CA PHE A 12 1.62 7.44 5.39
C PHE A 12 1.69 7.38 3.86
N PHE A 13 0.58 7.65 3.16
CA PHE A 13 0.56 7.62 1.68
C PHE A 13 1.51 8.62 1.02
N ARG A 14 1.73 9.79 1.63
CA ARG A 14 2.71 10.76 1.14
C ARG A 14 4.16 10.27 1.29
N GLU A 15 4.42 9.40 2.25
CA GLU A 15 5.77 8.89 2.54
C GLU A 15 6.15 7.67 1.68
N ILE A 16 5.18 6.80 1.38
CA ILE A 16 5.38 5.63 0.51
C ILE A 16 5.14 5.93 -0.97
N GLY A 17 4.33 6.97 -1.26
CA GLY A 17 3.92 7.32 -2.60
C GLY A 17 5.03 7.99 -3.38
N LYS A 18 5.09 7.72 -4.69
CA LYS A 18 5.94 8.46 -5.62
C LYS A 18 5.10 9.52 -6.33
N PRO A 19 5.60 10.76 -6.49
CA PRO A 19 4.91 11.77 -7.29
C PRO A 19 4.67 11.25 -8.70
N ILE A 20 3.46 11.46 -9.21
CA ILE A 20 3.13 11.16 -10.59
C ILE A 20 3.71 12.28 -11.45
N THR A 21 4.86 12.04 -12.07
CA THR A 21 5.50 12.99 -12.99
C THR A 21 5.46 12.46 -14.42
N GLY A 22 4.91 13.25 -15.36
CA GLY A 22 4.95 12.94 -16.80
C GLY A 22 4.21 11.67 -17.22
N GLU A 23 4.76 10.96 -18.23
CA GLU A 23 4.20 9.72 -18.80
C GLU A 23 4.38 8.46 -17.93
N SER A 24 4.52 8.63 -16.61
CA SER A 24 4.64 7.51 -15.66
C SER A 24 3.36 6.66 -15.69
N ARG A 25 3.32 5.68 -16.60
CA ARG A 25 2.22 4.71 -16.70
C ARG A 25 2.20 3.89 -15.42
N HIS A 26 1.08 3.99 -14.71
CA HIS A 26 0.80 3.33 -13.43
C HIS A 26 0.65 1.79 -13.54
N SER A 27 1.17 1.19 -14.60
CA SER A 27 0.89 -0.20 -14.94
C SER A 27 2.03 -1.16 -14.58
N ASP A 28 3.23 -0.64 -14.34
CA ASP A 28 4.34 -1.49 -13.93
C ASP A 28 4.20 -1.87 -12.45
N PRO A 29 4.43 -3.15 -12.10
CA PRO A 29 4.52 -3.57 -10.72
C PRO A 29 5.56 -2.73 -9.96
N PRO A 30 5.33 -2.45 -8.66
CA PRO A 30 6.31 -1.75 -7.85
C PRO A 30 7.63 -2.54 -7.79
N SER A 31 8.76 -1.82 -7.78
CA SER A 31 10.07 -2.43 -7.59
C SER A 31 10.19 -3.09 -6.21
N ALA A 32 11.09 -4.06 -6.07
CA ALA A 32 11.34 -4.73 -4.79
C ALA A 32 11.70 -3.74 -3.68
N ASP A 33 12.53 -2.73 -3.97
CA ASP A 33 12.88 -1.68 -3.00
C ASP A 33 11.66 -0.84 -2.58
N ALA A 34 10.75 -0.55 -3.52
CA ALA A 34 9.52 0.17 -3.20
C ALA A 34 8.60 -0.67 -2.30
N MET A 35 8.54 -1.99 -2.52
CA MET A 35 7.80 -2.92 -1.68
C MET A 35 8.40 -3.00 -0.27
N GLN A 36 9.73 -3.06 -0.15
CA GLN A 36 10.40 -3.09 1.16
C GLN A 36 10.21 -1.77 1.92
N HIS A 37 10.29 -0.63 1.24
CA HIS A 37 9.97 0.67 1.82
C HIS A 37 8.54 0.72 2.34
N PHE A 38 7.57 0.25 1.53
CA PHE A 38 6.17 0.15 1.93
C PHE A 38 5.98 -0.66 3.22
N LEU A 39 6.52 -1.88 3.28
CA LEU A 39 6.36 -2.75 4.45
C LEU A 39 6.98 -2.15 5.71
N LYS A 40 8.18 -1.56 5.59
CA LYS A 40 8.87 -0.91 6.70
C LYS A 40 8.09 0.30 7.22
N THR A 41 7.62 1.16 6.33
CA THR A 41 6.84 2.34 6.72
C THR A 41 5.49 1.94 7.27
N ALA A 42 4.83 0.92 6.73
CA ALA A 42 3.56 0.41 7.28
C ALA A 42 3.71 -0.04 8.74
N ALA A 43 4.76 -0.81 9.03
CA ALA A 43 5.08 -1.22 10.40
C ALA A 43 5.36 -0.02 11.32
N ALA A 44 6.10 0.98 10.85
CA ALA A 44 6.40 2.20 11.62
C ALA A 44 5.15 3.03 11.98
N TYR A 45 4.12 3.00 11.13
CA TYR A 45 2.83 3.63 11.38
C TYR A 45 1.85 2.73 12.17
N GLY A 46 2.25 1.50 12.52
CA GLY A 46 1.42 0.55 13.25
C GLY A 46 0.39 -0.19 12.39
N TYR A 47 0.55 -0.20 11.07
CA TYR A 47 -0.33 -0.94 10.17
C TYR A 47 0.09 -2.41 10.04
N TRP A 48 -0.89 -3.30 10.07
CA TRP A 48 -0.72 -4.73 9.87
C TRP A 48 -0.90 -5.10 8.39
N ASN A 49 0.09 -5.76 7.80
CA ASN A 49 -0.02 -6.39 6.49
C ASN A 49 -0.24 -7.88 6.69
N ALA A 50 -1.48 -8.32 6.54
CA ALA A 50 -1.89 -9.70 6.78
C ALA A 50 -1.23 -10.68 5.81
N THR A 51 -0.93 -11.88 6.30
CA THR A 51 -0.51 -13.01 5.48
C THR A 51 -1.62 -13.42 4.50
N PRO A 52 -1.29 -14.17 3.43
CA PRO A 52 -2.31 -14.71 2.52
C PRO A 52 -3.37 -15.55 3.25
N GLU A 53 -2.99 -16.30 4.27
CA GLU A 53 -3.88 -17.15 5.09
C GLU A 53 -4.84 -16.31 5.93
N GLU A 54 -4.35 -15.27 6.60
CA GLU A 54 -5.19 -14.33 7.35
C GLU A 54 -6.17 -13.59 6.42
N ASN A 55 -5.70 -13.16 5.25
CA ASN A 55 -6.57 -12.56 4.24
C ASN A 55 -7.67 -13.54 3.80
N ALA A 56 -7.32 -14.80 3.53
CA ALA A 56 -8.29 -15.83 3.15
C ALA A 56 -9.33 -16.09 4.25
N SER A 57 -8.93 -16.01 5.53
CA SER A 57 -9.85 -16.19 6.67
C SER A 57 -10.97 -15.15 6.74
N VAL A 58 -10.75 -13.97 6.16
CA VAL A 58 -11.75 -12.89 6.05
C VAL A 58 -12.34 -12.77 4.63
N GLY A 59 -12.09 -13.76 3.76
CA GLY A 59 -12.63 -13.81 2.40
C GLY A 59 -11.89 -12.95 1.38
N LEU A 60 -10.70 -12.44 1.71
CA LEU A 60 -9.83 -11.73 0.77
C LEU A 60 -8.89 -12.73 0.08
N SER A 61 -9.06 -12.92 -1.23
CA SER A 61 -8.17 -13.77 -2.04
C SER A 61 -7.40 -12.91 -3.03
N PRO A 62 -6.05 -12.88 -3.00
CA PRO A 62 -5.24 -12.06 -3.90
C PRO A 62 -5.16 -12.60 -5.34
N THR A 63 -6.08 -13.46 -5.76
CA THR A 63 -6.09 -14.05 -7.10
C THR A 63 -6.79 -13.11 -8.09
N PRO A 64 -6.19 -12.77 -9.25
CA PRO A 64 -6.93 -12.08 -10.30
C PRO A 64 -7.99 -13.03 -10.87
N ARG A 65 -9.23 -12.54 -11.03
CA ARG A 65 -10.19 -13.16 -11.95
C ARG A 65 -9.83 -12.82 -13.39
#